data_AF-A0A537WQA1-F1
#
_entry.id   AF-A0A537WQA1-F1
#
_cell.length_a   1.000
_cell.length_b   1.000
_cell.length_c   1.000
_cell.angle_alpha   90.00
_cell.angle_beta   90.00
_cell.angle_gamma   90.00
#
_symmetry.space_group_name_H-M   'P 1'
#
loop_
_entity.id
_entity.type
_entity.pdbx_description
1 polymer ?
#
loop_
_entity_poly.entity_id
_entity_poly.type
_entity_poly.pdbx_seq_one_letter_code
_entity_poly.pdbx_strand_id
1 'polypeptide(L)'
;MKFLSVLAVASIVASSACAQGQTATGAVAWSGTFTLPRGTESSAITLVQNGRSAIVTLAPGRAARETVRVRIAAGSVHFSVPGRPGDLVFDGRIHGRTIRGKVRQGAAHGSFVLRRGGGSAEPFLGTYALAGGRMVEAIDLGRLRLPLWLVDLGTGAFHALFRSGSSYRVGGFNTRQPADGSVRFTPNALTWATPDGELATDQAISTYADDAAAAARFLAGQPDLDPKRIGLVGGSQGGWVISLAATREPAVTFAIVESGPTVSVGETANVSALTSPGGQPLTEPLAQIDAEVRRDGPSGFDPRPLLRKLHIPILWLFGGLDMNQPTDLDVESLQQIQKETGADFSWRVFLDGNHGIFEVKTGLNAELEQSRGMPPEFFATVHDWIQAHGL
;
A
#
# COMPACT_ATOMS: atom_id res chain seq x y z
N MET A 1 -39.63 0.19 32.28
CA MET A 1 -39.03 -0.64 31.19
C MET A 1 -37.58 -0.21 31.05
N LYS A 2 -36.63 -1.12 31.24
CA LYS A 2 -35.21 -0.86 30.97
C LYS A 2 -35.02 -1.07 29.46
N PHE A 3 -34.76 0.00 28.71
CA PHE A 3 -34.41 -0.10 27.30
C PHE A 3 -33.00 -0.69 27.19
N LEU A 4 -32.87 -1.75 26.40
CA LEU A 4 -31.60 -2.45 26.20
C LEU A 4 -30.92 -1.82 24.98
N SER A 5 -29.89 -1.01 25.17
CA SER A 5 -29.03 -0.55 24.07
C SER A 5 -28.15 -1.72 23.63
N VAL A 6 -28.37 -2.25 22.43
CA VAL A 6 -27.57 -3.35 21.87
C VAL A 6 -26.49 -2.76 20.95
N LEU A 7 -25.23 -2.85 21.39
CA LEU A 7 -24.05 -2.51 20.59
C LEU A 7 -23.63 -3.78 19.81
N ALA A 8 -23.78 -3.78 18.49
CA ALA A 8 -23.27 -4.86 17.64
C ALA A 8 -21.88 -4.48 17.12
N VAL A 9 -20.86 -5.26 17.49
CA VAL A 9 -19.46 -5.06 17.08
C VAL A 9 -19.13 -6.11 16.01
N ALA A 10 -18.81 -5.66 14.79
CA ALA A 10 -18.25 -6.52 13.74
C ALA A 10 -16.75 -6.17 13.60
N SER A 11 -15.88 -7.01 14.16
CA SER A 11 -14.43 -6.85 14.06
C SER A 11 -13.89 -7.71 12.91
N ILE A 12 -13.20 -7.09 11.94
CA ILE A 12 -12.41 -7.79 10.91
C ILE A 12 -10.94 -7.49 11.21
N VAL A 13 -10.16 -8.51 11.55
CA VAL A 13 -8.71 -8.42 11.81
C VAL A 13 -7.98 -9.36 10.86
N ALA A 14 -7.06 -8.83 10.05
CA ALA A 14 -6.15 -9.61 9.23
C ALA A 14 -4.71 -9.13 9.44
N SER A 15 -3.91 -9.94 10.14
CA SER A 15 -2.49 -9.70 10.40
C SER A 15 -1.62 -10.49 9.42
N SER A 16 -0.51 -9.90 8.94
CA SER A 16 0.59 -10.64 8.29
C SER A 16 1.89 -9.83 8.25
N ALA A 17 2.88 -10.25 9.05
CA ALA A 17 4.27 -9.80 8.98
C ALA A 17 5.11 -10.80 8.17
N CYS A 18 6.06 -10.33 7.34
CA CYS A 18 7.29 -11.09 7.00
C CYS A 18 8.41 -10.23 6.34
N ALA A 19 9.58 -10.26 6.99
CA ALA A 19 10.99 -10.17 6.55
C ALA A 19 11.48 -9.21 5.43
N GLN A 20 12.48 -8.41 5.81
CA GLN A 20 13.19 -7.34 5.07
C GLN A 20 14.33 -7.81 4.15
N GLY A 21 14.69 -6.94 3.20
CA GLY A 21 16.06 -6.82 2.67
C GLY A 21 16.45 -5.35 2.46
N GLN A 22 17.51 -4.89 3.13
CA GLN A 22 18.07 -3.53 3.07
C GLN A 22 18.59 -3.14 1.66
N THR A 23 18.55 -1.84 1.31
CA THR A 23 19.27 -1.27 0.14
C THR A 23 20.15 -0.08 0.51
N ALA A 24 21.39 -0.10 0.02
CA ALA A 24 22.37 0.97 0.15
C ALA A 24 22.39 1.90 -1.09
N THR A 25 22.63 3.19 -0.85
CA THR A 25 22.78 4.28 -1.82
C THR A 25 24.10 4.18 -2.60
N GLY A 26 24.07 4.38 -3.93
CA GLY A 26 25.26 4.35 -4.81
C GLY A 26 25.21 3.40 -6.02
N ALA A 27 24.06 2.76 -6.29
CA ALA A 27 23.97 1.75 -7.35
C ALA A 27 23.99 2.33 -8.77
N VAL A 28 24.69 1.66 -9.70
CA VAL A 28 24.75 2.03 -11.12
C VAL A 28 23.87 1.10 -11.95
N ALA A 29 22.86 1.66 -12.61
CA ALA A 29 21.91 0.90 -13.43
C ALA A 29 22.24 0.91 -14.93
N TRP A 30 22.16 -0.27 -15.54
CA TRP A 30 22.28 -0.50 -16.97
C TRP A 30 21.10 -1.35 -17.46
N SER A 31 20.65 -1.09 -18.69
CA SER A 31 19.56 -1.85 -19.30
C SER A 31 19.76 -2.04 -20.79
N GLY A 32 19.15 -3.07 -21.35
CA GLY A 32 19.12 -3.27 -22.78
C GLY A 32 18.69 -4.68 -23.13
N THR A 33 19.30 -5.24 -24.16
CA THR A 33 18.90 -6.55 -24.68
C THR A 33 20.08 -7.44 -24.95
N PHE A 34 19.81 -8.75 -24.95
CA PHE A 34 20.70 -9.78 -25.47
C PHE A 34 19.95 -10.71 -26.41
N THR A 35 20.68 -11.40 -27.27
CA THR A 35 20.11 -12.32 -28.26
C THR A 35 20.87 -13.64 -28.22
N LEU A 36 20.15 -14.76 -28.10
CA LEU A 36 20.72 -16.12 -28.07
C LEU A 36 19.78 -17.14 -28.75
N PRO A 37 20.23 -17.87 -29.78
CA PRO A 37 21.41 -17.65 -30.65
C PRO A 37 21.23 -16.45 -31.62
N ARG A 38 22.26 -16.09 -32.40
CA ARG A 38 22.19 -14.96 -33.35
C ARG A 38 20.98 -15.05 -34.29
N GLY A 39 20.19 -13.97 -34.37
CA GLY A 39 19.01 -13.87 -35.24
C GLY A 39 17.69 -14.28 -34.58
N THR A 40 17.71 -14.71 -33.32
CA THR A 40 16.48 -14.93 -32.54
C THR A 40 15.90 -13.64 -31.98
N GLU A 41 14.72 -13.74 -31.39
CA GLU A 41 14.12 -12.66 -30.62
C GLU A 41 15.09 -12.16 -29.54
N SER A 42 15.13 -10.85 -29.36
CA SER A 42 15.96 -10.19 -28.35
C SER A 42 15.26 -10.22 -27.00
N SER A 43 15.94 -10.75 -25.99
CA SER A 43 15.48 -10.76 -24.60
C SER A 43 15.99 -9.51 -23.87
N ALA A 44 15.13 -8.88 -23.07
CA ALA A 44 15.51 -7.79 -22.20
C ALA A 44 16.43 -8.27 -21.06
N ILE A 45 17.33 -7.38 -20.63
CA ILE A 45 18.22 -7.58 -19.49
C ILE A 45 18.47 -6.25 -18.78
N THR A 46 18.48 -6.29 -17.45
CA THR A 46 18.95 -5.18 -16.61
C THR A 46 20.06 -5.63 -15.68
N LEU A 47 20.90 -4.67 -15.28
CA LEU A 47 22.02 -4.85 -14.39
C LEU A 47 22.10 -3.64 -13.44
N VAL A 48 21.74 -3.85 -12.18
CA VAL A 48 21.85 -2.83 -11.12
C VAL A 48 23.03 -3.18 -10.23
N GLN A 49 24.14 -2.48 -10.41
CA GLN A 49 25.40 -2.78 -9.73
C GLN A 49 25.50 -2.05 -8.39
N ASN A 50 25.89 -2.77 -7.34
CA ASN A 50 26.34 -2.22 -6.06
C ASN A 50 27.70 -2.83 -5.66
N GLY A 51 28.77 -2.05 -5.78
CA GLY A 51 30.12 -2.52 -5.52
C GLY A 51 30.54 -3.68 -6.45
N ARG A 52 30.87 -4.83 -5.85
CA ARG A 52 31.31 -6.07 -6.56
C ARG A 52 30.15 -7.03 -6.88
N SER A 53 28.92 -6.65 -6.55
CA SER A 53 27.72 -7.42 -6.82
C SER A 53 26.79 -6.62 -7.73
N ALA A 54 25.91 -7.30 -8.45
CA ALA A 54 24.82 -6.67 -9.15
C ALA A 54 23.59 -7.57 -9.15
N ILE A 55 22.46 -6.92 -9.33
CA ILE A 55 21.18 -7.57 -9.53
C ILE A 55 20.93 -7.60 -11.03
N VAL A 56 20.73 -8.81 -11.55
CA VAL A 56 20.44 -9.04 -12.96
C VAL A 56 19.01 -9.52 -13.09
N THR A 57 18.23 -8.84 -13.93
CA THR A 57 16.89 -9.31 -14.30
C THR A 57 16.86 -9.65 -15.78
N LEU A 58 16.25 -10.78 -16.13
CA LEU A 58 16.03 -11.24 -17.50
C LEU A 58 14.54 -11.18 -17.84
N ALA A 59 14.23 -11.08 -19.14
CA ALA A 59 12.85 -11.15 -19.65
C ALA A 59 12.11 -12.46 -19.29
N PRO A 60 10.77 -12.49 -19.36
CA PRO A 60 9.95 -13.65 -19.00
C PRO A 60 10.41 -14.96 -19.67
N GLY A 61 10.30 -16.09 -18.95
CA GLY A 61 10.74 -17.41 -19.40
C GLY A 61 12.23 -17.72 -19.14
N ARG A 62 12.93 -16.90 -18.35
CA ARG A 62 14.33 -17.10 -17.92
C ARG A 62 14.46 -16.94 -16.39
N ALA A 63 15.63 -17.29 -15.84
CA ALA A 63 15.89 -17.22 -14.40
C ALA A 63 15.45 -15.86 -13.82
N ALA A 64 14.72 -15.92 -12.71
CA ALA A 64 14.23 -14.76 -11.98
C ALA A 64 15.39 -13.88 -11.52
N ARG A 65 15.08 -12.67 -11.06
CA ARG A 65 16.05 -11.66 -10.62
C ARG A 65 17.15 -12.24 -9.71
N GLU A 66 18.38 -12.27 -10.20
CA GLU A 66 19.51 -12.90 -9.53
C GLU A 66 20.50 -11.88 -8.96
N THR A 67 21.02 -12.14 -7.77
CA THR A 67 22.18 -11.40 -7.24
C THR A 67 23.46 -12.12 -7.67
N VAL A 68 24.23 -11.49 -8.54
CA VAL A 68 25.46 -12.06 -9.12
C VAL A 68 26.68 -11.25 -8.74
N ARG A 69 27.86 -11.88 -8.74
CA ARG A 69 29.12 -11.15 -8.67
C ARG A 69 29.42 -10.52 -10.02
N VAL A 70 29.81 -9.25 -10.00
CA VAL A 70 30.24 -8.52 -11.20
C VAL A 70 31.69 -8.10 -11.06
N ARG A 71 32.49 -8.43 -12.07
CA ARG A 71 33.87 -7.96 -12.17
C ARG A 71 33.92 -6.83 -13.18
N ILE A 72 34.37 -5.67 -12.72
CA ILE A 72 34.70 -4.54 -13.59
C ILE A 72 36.19 -4.24 -13.43
N ALA A 73 36.93 -4.33 -14.53
CA ALA A 73 38.36 -4.03 -14.56
C ALA A 73 38.72 -3.42 -15.92
N ALA A 74 39.46 -2.29 -15.91
CA ALA A 74 39.99 -1.65 -17.11
C ALA A 74 38.97 -1.45 -18.25
N GLY A 75 37.74 -1.03 -17.92
CA GLY A 75 36.67 -0.81 -18.90
C GLY A 75 36.02 -2.08 -19.44
N SER A 76 36.31 -3.26 -18.88
CA SER A 76 35.61 -4.51 -19.17
C SER A 76 34.62 -4.87 -18.05
N VAL A 77 33.57 -5.60 -18.39
CA VAL A 77 32.58 -6.14 -17.46
C VAL A 77 32.38 -7.63 -17.71
N HIS A 78 32.34 -8.40 -16.64
CA HIS A 78 32.06 -9.83 -16.65
C HIS A 78 31.08 -10.20 -15.53
N PHE A 79 30.06 -10.97 -15.88
CA PHE A 79 29.11 -11.57 -14.93
C PHE A 79 28.46 -12.82 -15.51
N SER A 80 27.98 -13.70 -14.62
CA SER A 80 27.23 -14.90 -14.99
C SER A 80 25.91 -14.96 -14.24
N VAL A 81 24.85 -15.39 -14.92
CA VAL A 81 23.51 -15.60 -14.36
C VAL A 81 23.21 -17.10 -14.41
N PRO A 82 22.87 -17.74 -13.29
CA PRO A 82 22.42 -19.13 -13.27
C PRO A 82 21.32 -19.43 -14.30
N GLY A 83 21.40 -20.57 -14.96
CA GLY A 83 20.41 -20.97 -15.97
C GLY A 83 20.60 -22.40 -16.49
N ARG A 84 19.68 -22.86 -17.35
CA ARG A 84 19.76 -24.17 -18.02
C ARG A 84 19.93 -24.00 -19.54
N PRO A 85 20.77 -24.82 -20.22
CA PRO A 85 21.51 -25.99 -19.72
C PRO A 85 22.80 -25.65 -18.94
N GLY A 86 23.13 -24.37 -18.82
CA GLY A 86 24.19 -23.85 -17.95
C GLY A 86 24.03 -22.34 -17.81
N ASP A 87 24.93 -21.72 -17.06
CA ASP A 87 24.92 -20.29 -16.79
C ASP A 87 24.97 -19.44 -18.07
N LEU A 88 24.23 -18.34 -18.09
CA LEU A 88 24.42 -17.28 -19.07
C LEU A 88 25.62 -16.45 -18.66
N VAL A 89 26.68 -16.47 -19.47
CA VAL A 89 27.92 -15.71 -19.19
C VAL A 89 27.99 -14.51 -20.13
N PHE A 90 28.16 -13.33 -19.55
CA PHE A 90 28.20 -12.04 -20.24
C PHE A 90 29.60 -11.43 -20.13
N ASP A 91 30.23 -11.19 -21.28
CA ASP A 91 31.55 -10.56 -21.41
C ASP A 91 31.43 -9.30 -22.26
N GLY A 92 31.64 -8.12 -21.68
CA GLY A 92 31.43 -6.84 -22.36
C GLY A 92 32.53 -5.80 -22.15
N ARG A 93 32.53 -4.79 -23.01
CA ARG A 93 33.35 -3.59 -22.88
C ARG A 93 32.49 -2.35 -22.71
N ILE A 94 32.85 -1.53 -21.73
CA ILE A 94 32.24 -0.25 -21.40
C ILE A 94 32.85 0.82 -22.30
N HIS A 95 32.01 1.48 -23.08
CA HIS A 95 32.36 2.65 -23.90
C HIS A 95 31.38 3.79 -23.58
N GLY A 96 31.83 4.76 -22.78
CA GLY A 96 30.98 5.83 -22.27
C GLY A 96 29.75 5.30 -21.53
N ARG A 97 28.57 5.59 -22.06
CA ARG A 97 27.27 5.14 -21.51
C ARG A 97 26.79 3.80 -22.04
N THR A 98 27.60 3.04 -22.78
CA THR A 98 27.17 1.77 -23.40
C THR A 98 28.08 0.62 -23.00
N ILE A 99 27.50 -0.55 -22.75
CA ILE A 99 28.21 -1.83 -22.66
C ILE A 99 27.86 -2.64 -23.90
N ARG A 100 28.86 -3.14 -24.61
CA ARG A 100 28.65 -4.07 -25.73
C ARG A 100 29.49 -5.30 -25.51
N GLY A 101 28.90 -6.47 -25.77
CA GLY A 101 29.59 -7.71 -25.47
C GLY A 101 28.97 -8.95 -26.09
N LYS A 102 29.55 -10.08 -25.67
CA LYS A 102 29.10 -11.42 -26.03
C LYS A 102 28.38 -12.03 -24.85
N VAL A 103 27.32 -12.77 -25.16
CA VAL A 103 26.63 -13.64 -24.21
C VAL A 103 26.78 -15.08 -24.70
N ARG A 104 27.00 -16.02 -23.78
CA ARG A 104 27.04 -17.46 -24.08
C ARG A 104 26.19 -18.25 -23.09
N GLN A 105 25.57 -19.32 -23.54
CA GLN A 105 24.85 -20.27 -22.70
C GLN A 105 25.01 -21.69 -23.28
N GLY A 106 25.83 -22.54 -22.66
CA GLY A 106 26.24 -23.81 -23.27
C GLY A 106 26.88 -23.58 -24.65
N ALA A 107 26.38 -24.27 -25.69
CA ALA A 107 26.82 -24.10 -27.08
C ALA A 107 26.21 -22.87 -27.78
N ALA A 108 25.24 -22.18 -27.18
CA ALA A 108 24.61 -21.01 -27.77
C ALA A 108 25.47 -19.76 -27.56
N HIS A 109 25.67 -19.00 -28.65
CA HIS A 109 26.46 -17.76 -28.65
C HIS A 109 25.67 -16.59 -29.21
N GLY A 110 25.89 -15.42 -28.63
CA GLY A 110 25.08 -14.25 -28.87
C GLY A 110 25.80 -12.94 -28.65
N SER A 111 25.04 -11.86 -28.64
CA SER A 111 25.52 -10.52 -28.31
C SER A 111 24.54 -9.83 -27.39
N PHE A 112 25.05 -8.87 -26.62
CA PHE A 112 24.24 -8.00 -25.79
C PHE A 112 24.70 -6.55 -25.90
N VAL A 113 23.76 -5.64 -25.68
CA VAL A 113 24.01 -4.20 -25.62
C VAL A 113 23.25 -3.65 -24.43
N LEU A 114 23.95 -3.00 -23.50
CA LEU A 114 23.36 -2.25 -22.40
C LEU A 114 23.66 -0.76 -22.54
N ARG A 115 22.76 0.07 -22.07
CA ARG A 115 22.91 1.51 -21.96
C ARG A 115 22.77 1.93 -20.49
N ARG A 116 23.61 2.85 -20.05
CA ARG A 116 23.55 3.43 -18.71
C ARG A 116 22.30 4.29 -18.62
N GLY A 117 21.44 4.01 -17.63
CA GLY A 117 20.20 4.74 -17.41
C GLY A 117 19.20 4.66 -18.58
N GLY A 118 19.10 3.53 -19.27
CA GLY A 118 18.01 3.27 -20.23
C GLY A 118 16.74 2.84 -19.49
N GLY A 119 15.59 3.37 -19.92
CA GLY A 119 14.25 2.97 -19.49
C GLY A 119 13.82 3.39 -18.07
N SER A 120 12.77 4.20 -17.95
CA SER A 120 12.19 4.58 -16.65
C SER A 120 11.49 3.43 -15.91
N ALA A 121 11.26 2.29 -16.57
CA ALA A 121 10.56 1.13 -16.02
C ALA A 121 11.39 -0.18 -16.03
N GLU A 122 12.45 -0.24 -16.84
CA GLU A 122 13.28 -1.43 -17.03
C GLU A 122 13.94 -1.98 -15.74
N PRO A 123 14.37 -1.17 -14.74
CA PRO A 123 14.89 -1.68 -13.48
C PRO A 123 13.84 -2.40 -12.62
N PHE A 124 12.56 -2.21 -12.94
CA PHE A 124 11.42 -2.68 -12.16
C PHE A 124 10.76 -3.93 -12.75
N LEU A 125 11.26 -4.43 -13.88
CA LEU A 125 10.69 -5.60 -14.53
C LEU A 125 11.20 -6.89 -13.88
N GLY A 126 10.34 -7.91 -13.88
CA GLY A 126 10.66 -9.26 -13.38
C GLY A 126 9.66 -9.75 -12.34
N THR A 127 9.90 -10.97 -11.84
CA THR A 127 9.06 -11.60 -10.83
C THR A 127 9.49 -11.21 -9.41
N TYR A 128 8.51 -10.90 -8.57
CA TYR A 128 8.66 -10.50 -7.18
C TYR A 128 7.84 -11.42 -6.27
N ALA A 129 8.44 -11.82 -5.15
CA ALA A 129 7.72 -12.43 -4.04
C ALA A 129 7.30 -11.33 -3.07
N LEU A 130 6.01 -11.29 -2.73
CA LEU A 130 5.43 -10.40 -1.73
C LEU A 130 5.27 -11.14 -0.40
N ALA A 131 4.90 -10.41 0.65
CA ALA A 131 4.53 -10.99 1.94
C ALA A 131 3.45 -12.07 1.76
N GLY A 132 3.55 -13.17 2.52
CA GLY A 132 2.64 -14.31 2.42
C GLY A 132 2.90 -15.25 1.22
N GLY A 133 3.99 -15.07 0.48
CA GLY A 133 4.37 -15.94 -0.64
C GLY A 133 3.60 -15.68 -1.95
N ARG A 134 2.83 -14.58 -2.01
CA ARG A 134 2.17 -14.13 -3.24
C ARG A 134 3.22 -13.71 -4.26
N MET A 135 3.11 -14.24 -5.47
CA MET A 135 4.06 -13.96 -6.55
C MET A 135 3.44 -13.01 -7.56
N VAL A 136 4.13 -11.93 -7.89
CA VAL A 136 3.70 -10.97 -8.91
C VAL A 136 4.79 -10.74 -9.94
N GLU A 137 4.43 -10.46 -11.18
CA GLU A 137 5.37 -10.19 -12.26
C GLU A 137 5.17 -8.78 -12.80
N ALA A 138 6.22 -7.97 -12.74
CA ALA A 138 6.23 -6.64 -13.35
C ALA A 138 6.60 -6.74 -14.82
N ILE A 139 5.69 -6.32 -15.70
CA ILE A 139 5.83 -6.40 -17.15
C ILE A 139 5.71 -5.02 -17.80
N ASP A 140 6.50 -4.79 -18.84
CA ASP A 140 6.44 -3.57 -19.65
C ASP A 140 5.59 -3.83 -20.90
N LEU A 141 4.45 -3.14 -20.97
CA LEU A 141 3.58 -3.13 -22.15
C LEU A 141 3.69 -1.81 -22.92
N GLY A 142 4.78 -1.05 -22.76
CA GLY A 142 5.01 0.25 -23.37
C GLY A 142 5.00 0.25 -24.90
N ARG A 143 5.27 -0.90 -25.55
CA ARG A 143 5.07 -1.07 -27.02
C ARG A 143 3.62 -0.86 -27.46
N LEU A 144 2.67 -1.11 -26.56
CA LEU A 144 1.23 -0.87 -26.76
C LEU A 144 0.79 0.49 -26.20
N ARG A 145 1.73 1.36 -25.80
CA ARG A 145 1.49 2.64 -25.10
C ARG A 145 0.74 2.49 -23.78
N LEU A 146 0.90 1.34 -23.12
CA LEU A 146 0.35 1.08 -21.81
C LEU A 146 1.38 1.39 -20.71
N PRO A 147 0.95 1.70 -19.47
CA PRO A 147 1.86 1.90 -18.33
C PRO A 147 2.62 0.60 -17.98
N LEU A 148 3.46 0.65 -16.94
CA LEU A 148 4.02 -0.57 -16.33
C LEU A 148 2.86 -1.39 -15.71
N TRP A 149 2.94 -2.72 -15.72
CA TRP A 149 1.90 -3.58 -15.15
C TRP A 149 2.48 -4.58 -14.15
N LEU A 150 1.68 -4.99 -13.17
CA LEU A 150 1.88 -6.21 -12.38
C LEU A 150 0.88 -7.27 -12.82
N VAL A 151 1.35 -8.51 -12.95
CA VAL A 151 0.53 -9.70 -13.11
C VAL A 151 0.62 -10.50 -11.82
N ASP A 152 -0.48 -10.71 -11.12
CA ASP A 152 -0.50 -11.64 -10.00
C ASP A 152 -0.48 -13.07 -10.54
N LEU A 153 0.57 -13.81 -10.24
CA LEU A 153 0.81 -15.14 -10.83
C LEU A 153 -0.06 -16.23 -10.18
N GLY A 154 -0.60 -15.98 -8.99
CA GLY A 154 -1.51 -16.92 -8.32
C GLY A 154 -2.94 -16.82 -8.86
N THR A 155 -3.36 -15.61 -9.26
CA THR A 155 -4.74 -15.33 -9.68
C THR A 155 -4.88 -15.04 -11.18
N GLY A 156 -3.80 -14.66 -11.85
CA GLY A 156 -3.81 -14.19 -13.24
C GLY A 156 -4.28 -12.73 -13.41
N ALA A 157 -4.48 -11.99 -12.31
CA ALA A 157 -4.97 -10.62 -12.36
C ALA A 157 -3.92 -9.65 -12.90
N PHE A 158 -4.36 -8.66 -13.69
CA PHE A 158 -3.52 -7.62 -14.27
C PHE A 158 -3.77 -6.28 -13.60
N HIS A 159 -2.69 -5.61 -13.18
CA HIS A 159 -2.74 -4.36 -12.47
C HIS A 159 -1.86 -3.30 -13.15
N ALA A 160 -2.44 -2.20 -13.59
CA ALA A 160 -1.72 -1.07 -14.16
C ALA A 160 -1.06 -0.24 -13.05
N LEU A 161 0.18 0.19 -13.28
CA LEU A 161 0.96 1.03 -12.36
C LEU A 161 1.08 2.45 -12.88
N PHE A 162 0.43 3.37 -12.19
CA PHE A 162 0.44 4.79 -12.51
C PHE A 162 1.41 5.53 -11.60
N ARG A 163 2.37 6.25 -12.16
CA ARG A 163 3.41 6.91 -11.36
C ARG A 163 2.81 7.98 -10.44
N SER A 164 3.16 7.95 -9.15
CA SER A 164 2.82 8.96 -8.13
C SER A 164 4.03 9.25 -7.26
N GLY A 165 4.65 10.42 -7.45
CA GLY A 165 5.87 10.78 -6.72
C GLY A 165 6.99 9.75 -6.86
N SER A 166 7.40 9.19 -5.70
CA SER A 166 8.41 8.14 -5.57
C SER A 166 7.86 6.70 -5.66
N SER A 167 6.55 6.56 -5.84
CA SER A 167 5.81 5.28 -5.87
C SER A 167 4.93 5.14 -7.12
N TYR A 168 4.13 4.07 -7.16
CA TYR A 168 3.12 3.81 -8.18
C TYR A 168 1.77 3.55 -7.51
N ARG A 169 0.71 4.12 -8.05
CA ARG A 169 -0.67 3.79 -7.71
C ARG A 169 -1.15 2.63 -8.57
N VAL A 170 -1.89 1.71 -7.98
CA VAL A 170 -2.36 0.50 -8.65
C VAL A 170 -3.78 0.71 -9.20
N GLY A 171 -4.02 0.27 -10.42
CA GLY A 171 -5.34 0.25 -11.05
C GLY A 171 -5.44 -0.88 -12.09
N GLY A 172 -6.33 -0.74 -13.07
CA GLY A 172 -6.53 -1.69 -14.17
C GLY A 172 -6.74 -0.99 -15.52
N PHE A 173 -7.21 -1.77 -16.51
CA PHE A 173 -7.31 -1.33 -17.92
C PHE A 173 -8.16 -0.08 -18.15
N ASN A 174 -9.18 0.16 -17.32
CA ASN A 174 -10.12 1.28 -17.45
C ASN A 174 -10.00 2.30 -16.31
N THR A 175 -8.97 2.20 -15.48
CA THR A 175 -8.84 3.03 -14.28
C THR A 175 -8.42 4.44 -14.62
N ARG A 176 -9.30 5.41 -14.32
CA ARG A 176 -9.01 6.85 -14.44
C ARG A 176 -8.35 7.42 -13.18
N GLN A 177 -8.65 6.83 -12.02
CA GLN A 177 -8.10 7.20 -10.71
C GLN A 177 -7.67 5.92 -9.97
N PRO A 178 -6.37 5.62 -9.92
CA PRO A 178 -5.85 4.37 -9.36
C PRO A 178 -5.97 4.31 -7.83
N ALA A 179 -6.58 3.22 -7.34
CA ALA A 179 -7.04 3.05 -5.95
C ALA A 179 -6.70 1.68 -5.34
N ASP A 180 -6.17 0.72 -6.10
CA ASP A 180 -5.99 -0.68 -5.69
C ASP A 180 -4.72 -0.88 -4.83
N GLY A 181 -4.34 0.16 -4.08
CA GLY A 181 -3.13 0.23 -3.30
C GLY A 181 -2.00 1.00 -3.99
N SER A 182 -0.83 0.90 -3.36
CA SER A 182 0.40 1.55 -3.80
C SER A 182 1.53 0.52 -3.93
N VAL A 183 2.34 0.68 -4.96
CA VAL A 183 3.49 -0.15 -5.27
C VAL A 183 4.74 0.70 -5.18
N ARG A 184 5.69 0.28 -4.37
CA ARG A 184 7.02 0.88 -4.31
C ARG A 184 8.05 -0.15 -4.74
N PHE A 185 8.87 0.24 -5.69
CA PHE A 185 10.04 -0.55 -6.07
C PHE A 185 11.25 -0.08 -5.29
N THR A 186 12.00 -1.04 -4.76
CA THR A 186 13.39 -0.84 -4.35
C THR A 186 14.30 -1.57 -5.34
N PRO A 187 15.63 -1.32 -5.32
CA PRO A 187 16.57 -2.15 -6.07
C PRO A 187 16.43 -3.64 -5.80
N ASN A 188 15.89 -4.02 -4.63
CA ASN A 188 15.85 -5.38 -4.08
C ASN A 188 14.47 -6.02 -4.04
N ALA A 189 13.38 -5.25 -4.00
CA ALA A 189 12.05 -5.75 -3.69
C ALA A 189 10.95 -4.92 -4.39
N LEU A 190 9.74 -5.47 -4.35
CA LEU A 190 8.50 -4.76 -4.61
C LEU A 190 7.70 -4.83 -3.31
N THR A 191 7.29 -3.69 -2.78
CA THR A 191 6.23 -3.65 -1.77
C THR A 191 4.95 -3.25 -2.46
N TRP A 192 3.89 -4.01 -2.23
CA TRP A 192 2.55 -3.66 -2.65
C TRP A 192 1.70 -3.53 -1.40
N ALA A 193 1.47 -2.29 -0.99
CA ALA A 193 0.55 -1.98 0.09
C ALA A 193 -0.87 -2.05 -0.50
N THR A 194 -1.56 -3.14 -0.19
CA THR A 194 -3.01 -3.26 -0.37
C THR A 194 -3.68 -2.89 0.96
N PRO A 195 -4.82 -2.16 0.97
CA PRO A 195 -5.48 -1.74 2.20
C PRO A 195 -6.17 -2.88 3.01
N ASP A 196 -5.42 -3.90 3.45
CA ASP A 196 -5.81 -4.83 4.54
C ASP A 196 -6.67 -6.05 4.16
N GLY A 197 -6.15 -6.98 3.36
CA GLY A 197 -6.71 -8.34 3.28
C GLY A 197 -7.99 -8.50 2.44
N GLU A 198 -8.66 -7.42 2.09
CA GLU A 198 -9.53 -7.31 0.92
C GLU A 198 -9.42 -5.86 0.42
N LEU A 199 -9.22 -5.65 -0.88
CA LEU A 199 -8.95 -4.32 -1.43
C LEU A 199 -10.10 -3.36 -1.05
N ALA A 200 -9.80 -2.25 -0.36
CA ALA A 200 -10.73 -1.14 -0.09
C ALA A 200 -11.07 -0.37 -1.39
N THR A 201 -11.54 -1.09 -2.41
CA THR A 201 -12.05 -0.52 -3.65
C THR A 201 -13.39 0.15 -3.39
N ASP A 202 -13.79 1.04 -4.29
CA ASP A 202 -15.13 1.64 -4.28
C ASP A 202 -16.24 0.57 -4.22
N GLN A 203 -16.05 -0.57 -4.89
CA GLN A 203 -17.02 -1.67 -4.89
C GLN A 203 -17.09 -2.38 -3.53
N ALA A 204 -15.95 -2.69 -2.91
CA ALA A 204 -15.91 -3.32 -1.59
C ALA A 204 -16.51 -2.39 -0.53
N ILE A 205 -16.08 -1.12 -0.51
CA ILE A 205 -16.62 -0.10 0.39
C ILE A 205 -18.13 0.06 0.19
N SER A 206 -18.60 0.09 -1.07
CA SER A 206 -20.03 0.16 -1.36
C SER A 206 -20.80 -1.06 -0.84
N THR A 207 -20.25 -2.26 -1.02
CA THR A 207 -20.89 -3.51 -0.59
C THR A 207 -21.02 -3.55 0.93
N TYR A 208 -19.94 -3.24 1.65
CA TYR A 208 -19.98 -3.19 3.12
C TYR A 208 -20.86 -2.08 3.65
N ALA A 209 -20.93 -0.95 2.94
CA ALA A 209 -21.84 0.13 3.32
C ALA A 209 -23.31 -0.26 3.12
N ASP A 210 -23.63 -1.00 2.05
CA ASP A 210 -24.98 -1.53 1.82
C ASP A 210 -25.38 -2.57 2.87
N ASP A 211 -24.45 -3.45 3.27
CA ASP A 211 -24.68 -4.43 4.33
C ASP A 211 -24.89 -3.75 5.69
N ALA A 212 -24.05 -2.77 6.04
CA ALA A 212 -24.18 -2.00 7.27
C ALA A 212 -25.50 -1.20 7.30
N ALA A 213 -25.87 -0.58 6.19
CA ALA A 213 -27.15 0.12 6.02
C ALA A 213 -28.34 -0.84 6.17
N ALA A 214 -28.28 -2.03 5.56
CA ALA A 214 -29.34 -3.03 5.69
C ALA A 214 -29.48 -3.53 7.14
N ALA A 215 -28.37 -3.73 7.85
CA ALA A 215 -28.38 -4.10 9.26
C ALA A 215 -29.02 -3.00 10.13
N ALA A 216 -28.63 -1.73 9.95
CA ALA A 216 -29.23 -0.61 10.68
C ALA A 216 -30.74 -0.50 10.42
N ARG A 217 -31.17 -0.64 9.15
CA ARG A 217 -32.59 -0.65 8.78
C ARG A 217 -33.36 -1.79 9.42
N PHE A 218 -32.77 -2.99 9.45
CA PHE A 218 -33.39 -4.14 10.09
C PHE A 218 -33.57 -3.91 11.60
N LEU A 219 -32.56 -3.36 12.27
CA LEU A 219 -32.63 -3.03 13.70
C LEU A 219 -33.69 -1.97 13.99
N ALA A 220 -33.84 -0.97 13.12
CA ALA A 220 -34.86 0.07 13.26
C ALA A 220 -36.30 -0.46 13.15
N GLY A 221 -36.49 -1.62 12.52
CA GLY A 221 -37.77 -2.31 12.42
C GLY A 221 -38.10 -3.21 13.63
N GLN A 222 -37.18 -3.39 14.58
CA GLN A 222 -37.42 -4.26 15.73
C GLN A 222 -38.23 -3.53 16.80
N PRO A 223 -39.35 -4.10 17.31
CA PRO A 223 -40.25 -3.43 18.23
C PRO A 223 -39.63 -3.13 19.61
N ASP A 224 -38.57 -3.86 19.98
CA ASP A 224 -37.90 -3.73 21.28
C ASP A 224 -36.70 -2.76 21.25
N LEU A 225 -36.36 -2.20 20.09
CA LEU A 225 -35.25 -1.27 19.91
C LEU A 225 -35.75 0.16 19.69
N ASP A 226 -35.05 1.14 20.25
CA ASP A 226 -35.31 2.56 19.97
C ASP A 226 -34.68 2.92 18.61
N PRO A 227 -35.46 3.21 17.56
CA PRO A 227 -34.92 3.51 16.23
C PRO A 227 -34.11 4.80 16.19
N LYS A 228 -34.13 5.63 17.24
CA LYS A 228 -33.29 6.82 17.36
C LYS A 228 -31.90 6.54 17.92
N ARG A 229 -31.64 5.32 18.41
CA ARG A 229 -30.40 4.92 19.09
C ARG A 229 -29.70 3.77 18.37
N ILE A 230 -29.64 3.86 17.06
CA ILE A 230 -28.95 2.87 16.22
C ILE A 230 -27.73 3.56 15.62
N GLY A 231 -26.55 3.08 15.98
CA GLY A 231 -25.28 3.60 15.48
C GLY A 231 -24.39 2.51 14.92
N LEU A 232 -23.34 2.94 14.23
CA LEU A 232 -22.31 2.05 13.69
C LEU A 232 -21.01 2.20 14.47
N VAL A 233 -20.33 1.08 14.70
CA VAL A 233 -18.97 1.06 15.25
C VAL A 233 -18.08 0.26 14.32
N GLY A 234 -16.88 0.77 14.04
CA GLY A 234 -15.92 0.10 13.17
C GLY A 234 -14.55 0.76 13.24
N GLY A 235 -13.53 0.10 12.69
CA GLY A 235 -12.18 0.63 12.68
C GLY A 235 -11.43 0.40 11.38
N SER A 236 -10.30 1.08 11.21
CA SER A 236 -9.52 1.11 9.96
C SER A 236 -10.43 1.39 8.75
N GLN A 237 -10.59 0.44 7.83
CA GLN A 237 -11.49 0.51 6.68
C GLN A 237 -12.93 0.94 7.03
N GLY A 238 -13.37 0.71 8.27
CA GLY A 238 -14.63 1.19 8.84
C GLY A 238 -14.86 2.68 8.69
N GLY A 239 -13.81 3.53 8.67
CA GLY A 239 -13.96 4.96 8.45
C GLY A 239 -14.64 5.30 7.12
N TRP A 240 -14.28 4.61 6.03
CA TRP A 240 -14.92 4.80 4.72
C TRP A 240 -16.29 4.15 4.64
N VAL A 241 -16.41 2.92 5.17
CA VAL A 241 -17.66 2.15 5.14
C VAL A 241 -18.77 2.85 5.91
N ILE A 242 -18.49 3.28 7.15
CA ILE A 242 -19.46 3.98 8.01
C ILE A 242 -19.86 5.32 7.39
N SER A 243 -18.89 6.08 6.85
CA SER A 243 -19.16 7.35 6.17
C SER A 243 -20.16 7.18 5.02
N LEU A 244 -20.03 6.10 4.24
CA LEU A 244 -20.95 5.81 3.14
C LEU A 244 -22.30 5.26 3.64
N ALA A 245 -22.28 4.30 4.57
CA ALA A 245 -23.49 3.69 5.12
C ALA A 245 -24.41 4.74 5.77
N ALA A 246 -23.85 5.65 6.57
CA ALA A 246 -24.60 6.71 7.22
C ALA A 246 -25.25 7.69 6.24
N THR A 247 -24.69 7.88 5.03
CA THR A 247 -25.35 8.70 3.99
C THR A 247 -26.47 7.96 3.27
N ARG A 248 -26.48 6.62 3.30
CA ARG A 248 -27.47 5.78 2.61
C ARG A 248 -28.65 5.42 3.49
N GLU A 249 -28.46 5.34 4.80
CA GLU A 249 -29.48 4.88 5.74
C GLU A 249 -29.72 5.87 6.89
N PRO A 250 -30.89 6.56 6.91
CA PRO A 250 -31.23 7.49 7.97
C PRO A 250 -31.47 6.84 9.35
N ALA A 251 -31.64 5.51 9.42
CA ALA A 251 -31.65 4.81 10.69
C ALA A 251 -30.31 4.82 11.43
N VAL A 252 -29.20 5.13 10.75
CA VAL A 252 -27.90 5.35 11.41
C VAL A 252 -27.90 6.75 12.02
N THR A 253 -27.97 6.85 13.34
CA THR A 253 -28.10 8.12 14.07
C THR A 253 -26.82 8.59 14.77
N PHE A 254 -25.80 7.74 14.87
CA PHE A 254 -24.47 8.09 15.37
C PHE A 254 -23.42 7.09 14.88
N ALA A 255 -22.13 7.41 15.03
CA ALA A 255 -21.07 6.42 14.83
C ALA A 255 -19.84 6.62 15.72
N ILE A 256 -19.10 5.53 15.94
CA ILE A 256 -17.80 5.53 16.63
C ILE A 256 -16.78 4.83 15.73
N VAL A 257 -15.67 5.49 15.43
CA VAL A 257 -14.68 5.06 14.44
C VAL A 257 -13.30 4.97 15.08
N GLU A 258 -12.72 3.77 15.09
CA GLU A 258 -11.40 3.48 15.65
C GLU A 258 -10.32 3.44 14.56
N SER A 259 -9.38 4.37 14.58
CA SER A 259 -8.30 4.51 13.59
C SER A 259 -8.81 4.45 12.14
N GLY A 260 -10.03 4.94 11.92
CA GLY A 260 -10.68 4.91 10.62
C GLY A 260 -10.45 6.21 9.86
N PRO A 261 -10.05 6.16 8.57
CA PRO A 261 -9.61 7.36 7.88
C PRO A 261 -10.74 8.33 7.57
N THR A 262 -10.41 9.60 7.58
CA THR A 262 -11.24 10.71 7.11
C THR A 262 -10.66 11.33 5.83
N VAL A 263 -9.52 10.81 5.36
CA VAL A 263 -8.90 11.06 4.06
C VAL A 263 -9.17 9.94 3.07
N SER A 264 -8.69 10.07 1.83
CA SER A 264 -8.91 9.05 0.80
C SER A 264 -8.11 7.77 1.02
N VAL A 265 -8.59 6.66 0.46
CA VAL A 265 -7.86 5.36 0.40
C VAL A 265 -6.44 5.56 -0.11
N GLY A 266 -6.25 6.49 -1.03
CA GLY A 266 -4.95 6.77 -1.59
C GLY A 266 -3.97 7.42 -0.64
N GLU A 267 -4.44 8.35 0.19
CA GLU A 267 -3.62 9.00 1.20
C GLU A 267 -3.14 7.98 2.26
N THR A 268 -4.04 7.13 2.76
CA THR A 268 -3.73 5.98 3.64
C THR A 268 -2.71 5.01 3.03
N ALA A 269 -2.90 4.61 1.78
CA ALA A 269 -2.00 3.68 1.10
C ALA A 269 -0.59 4.29 0.88
N ASN A 270 -0.48 5.61 0.76
CA ASN A 270 0.80 6.29 0.64
C ASN A 270 1.56 6.27 1.98
N VAL A 271 0.88 6.55 3.10
CA VAL A 271 1.46 6.41 4.44
C VAL A 271 1.98 5.00 4.66
N SER A 272 1.12 4.00 4.44
CA SER A 272 1.48 2.60 4.64
C SER A 272 2.69 2.16 3.80
N ALA A 273 2.84 2.68 2.58
CA ALA A 273 4.01 2.39 1.77
C ALA A 273 5.31 3.02 2.31
N LEU A 274 5.21 4.15 3.01
CA LEU A 274 6.36 4.89 3.56
C LEU A 274 6.76 4.38 4.95
N THR A 275 5.80 3.94 5.75
CA THR A 275 5.99 3.48 7.13
C THR A 275 6.17 1.97 7.26
N SER A 276 5.88 1.20 6.21
CA SER A 276 5.85 -0.27 6.26
C SER A 276 4.95 -0.82 7.39
N PRO A 277 3.70 -0.35 7.52
CA PRO A 277 2.80 -0.53 8.66
C PRO A 277 3.41 -0.83 10.04
N GLY A 278 4.44 -0.09 10.48
CA GLY A 278 5.08 -0.36 11.78
C GLY A 278 5.88 -1.66 11.83
N GLY A 279 6.10 -2.30 10.68
CA GLY A 279 7.00 -3.42 10.52
C GLY A 279 8.46 -3.00 10.66
N GLN A 280 8.80 -1.74 10.32
CA GLN A 280 10.16 -1.19 10.39
C GLN A 280 10.23 0.16 11.09
N PRO A 281 11.37 0.50 11.73
CA PRO A 281 11.62 1.85 12.21
C PRO A 281 11.46 2.87 11.09
N LEU A 282 10.83 3.99 11.40
CA LEU A 282 10.68 5.09 10.47
C LEU A 282 12.04 5.62 10.03
N THR A 283 12.19 5.84 8.72
CA THR A 283 13.39 6.47 8.15
C THR A 283 13.36 7.99 8.22
N GLU A 284 12.18 8.55 8.48
CA GLU A 284 11.90 9.99 8.58
C GLU A 284 10.72 10.23 9.55
N PRO A 285 10.57 11.43 10.14
CA PRO A 285 9.45 11.73 11.04
C PRO A 285 8.09 11.68 10.32
N LEU A 286 7.02 11.30 11.03
CA LEU A 286 5.64 11.24 10.48
C LEU A 286 5.21 12.54 9.80
N ALA A 287 5.55 13.71 10.35
CA ALA A 287 5.24 15.00 9.73
C ALA A 287 5.85 15.19 8.32
N GLN A 288 6.99 14.55 8.01
CA GLN A 288 7.58 14.58 6.67
C GLN A 288 6.84 13.63 5.72
N ILE A 289 6.45 12.46 6.23
CA ILE A 289 5.59 11.50 5.52
C ILE A 289 4.26 12.17 5.14
N ASP A 290 3.62 12.86 6.08
CA ASP A 290 2.36 13.57 5.84
C ASP A 290 2.51 14.68 4.80
N ALA A 291 3.65 15.38 4.78
CA ALA A 291 3.94 16.36 3.76
C ALA A 291 4.09 15.74 2.36
N GLU A 292 4.69 14.54 2.26
CA GLU A 292 4.75 13.77 1.01
C GLU A 292 3.35 13.29 0.58
N VAL A 293 2.56 12.75 1.51
CA VAL A 293 1.18 12.31 1.25
C VAL A 293 0.33 13.48 0.74
N ARG A 294 0.41 14.65 1.39
CA ARG A 294 -0.29 15.87 0.98
C ARG A 294 0.11 16.31 -0.43
N ARG A 295 1.40 16.20 -0.78
CA ARG A 295 1.91 16.57 -2.11
C ARG A 295 1.37 15.64 -3.19
N ASP A 296 1.27 14.34 -2.90
CA ASP A 296 0.78 13.33 -3.83
C ASP A 296 -0.75 13.44 -4.02
N GLY A 297 -1.46 13.91 -2.99
CA GLY A 297 -2.88 14.25 -3.06
C GLY A 297 -3.81 13.05 -3.02
N PRO A 298 -5.13 13.31 -3.04
CA PRO A 298 -6.12 12.26 -2.84
C PRO A 298 -6.35 11.38 -4.06
N SER A 299 -6.64 10.10 -3.82
CA SER A 299 -7.03 9.16 -4.87
C SER A 299 -7.82 7.97 -4.32
N GLY A 300 -8.63 7.35 -5.19
CA GLY A 300 -9.59 6.32 -4.76
C GLY A 300 -10.77 6.90 -3.99
N PHE A 301 -11.48 6.05 -3.26
CA PHE A 301 -12.59 6.48 -2.43
C PHE A 301 -12.17 7.57 -1.45
N ASP A 302 -12.86 8.70 -1.49
CA ASP A 302 -12.64 9.86 -0.62
C ASP A 302 -13.92 10.10 0.21
N PRO A 303 -13.88 9.94 1.54
CA PRO A 303 -15.05 10.14 2.38
C PRO A 303 -15.37 11.62 2.58
N ARG A 304 -14.46 12.56 2.32
CA ARG A 304 -14.63 13.97 2.68
C ARG A 304 -15.87 14.64 2.05
N PRO A 305 -16.27 14.36 0.80
CA PRO A 305 -17.53 14.86 0.25
C PRO A 305 -18.79 14.28 0.91
N LEU A 306 -18.69 13.06 1.47
CA LEU A 306 -19.78 12.41 2.21
C LEU A 306 -19.86 12.96 3.63
N LEU A 307 -18.72 13.04 4.32
CA LEU A 307 -18.60 13.61 5.65
C LEU A 307 -19.16 15.04 5.72
N ARG A 308 -18.94 15.87 4.69
CA ARG A 308 -19.54 17.22 4.59
C ARG A 308 -21.07 17.24 4.54
N LYS A 309 -21.71 16.13 4.15
CA LYS A 309 -23.18 16.00 4.05
C LYS A 309 -23.79 15.29 5.25
N LEU A 310 -22.97 14.74 6.14
CA LEU A 310 -23.44 14.01 7.31
C LEU A 310 -23.80 15.00 8.43
N HIS A 311 -24.91 14.70 9.10
CA HIS A 311 -25.46 15.52 10.19
C HIS A 311 -25.68 14.73 11.48
N ILE A 312 -25.03 13.56 11.59
CA ILE A 312 -25.06 12.72 12.79
C ILE A 312 -23.81 12.96 13.63
N PRO A 313 -23.88 12.80 14.96
CA PRO A 313 -22.71 12.81 15.82
C PRO A 313 -21.80 11.61 15.50
N ILE A 314 -20.50 11.88 15.32
CA ILE A 314 -19.50 10.84 15.08
C ILE A 314 -18.25 11.08 15.95
N LEU A 315 -17.80 10.03 16.64
CA LEU A 315 -16.55 10.02 17.41
C LEU A 315 -15.45 9.28 16.64
N TRP A 316 -14.31 9.94 16.43
CA TRP A 316 -13.08 9.29 15.98
C TRP A 316 -12.08 9.09 17.12
N LEU A 317 -11.44 7.94 17.14
CA LEU A 317 -10.37 7.59 18.07
C LEU A 317 -9.14 7.27 17.23
N PHE A 318 -8.00 7.91 17.48
CA PHE A 318 -6.78 7.69 16.70
C PHE A 318 -5.57 7.41 17.59
N GLY A 319 -4.63 6.62 17.10
CA GLY A 319 -3.29 6.51 17.67
C GLY A 319 -2.36 7.59 17.13
N GLY A 320 -1.61 8.29 17.99
CA GLY A 320 -0.62 9.30 17.58
C GLY A 320 0.65 8.71 16.97
N LEU A 321 0.88 7.41 17.16
CA LEU A 321 1.96 6.63 16.56
C LEU A 321 1.40 5.62 15.53
N ASP A 322 0.24 5.92 14.95
CA ASP A 322 -0.33 5.11 13.88
C ASP A 322 0.57 5.18 12.64
N MET A 323 0.99 4.00 12.16
CA MET A 323 1.80 3.85 10.96
C MET A 323 1.00 3.33 9.77
N ASN A 324 -0.30 3.10 9.89
CA ASN A 324 -1.18 2.72 8.79
C ASN A 324 -1.93 3.93 8.24
N GLN A 325 -2.26 4.90 9.11
CA GLN A 325 -3.07 6.06 8.79
C GLN A 325 -2.32 7.38 9.02
N PRO A 326 -2.57 8.43 8.21
CA PRO A 326 -2.04 9.76 8.45
C PRO A 326 -2.89 10.49 9.51
N THR A 327 -2.71 10.15 10.79
CA THR A 327 -3.53 10.69 11.89
C THR A 327 -3.63 12.22 11.88
N ASP A 328 -2.53 12.93 11.64
CA ASP A 328 -2.54 14.39 11.59
C ASP A 328 -3.38 14.93 10.42
N LEU A 329 -3.35 14.27 9.26
CA LEU A 329 -4.17 14.64 8.11
C LEU A 329 -5.65 14.27 8.34
N ASP A 330 -5.92 13.17 9.03
CA ASP A 330 -7.28 12.77 9.39
C ASP A 330 -7.92 13.80 10.35
N VAL A 331 -7.16 14.26 11.34
CA VAL A 331 -7.61 15.31 12.27
C VAL A 331 -7.79 16.65 11.55
N GLU A 332 -6.86 17.04 10.66
CA GLU A 332 -6.98 18.26 9.85
C GLU A 332 -8.26 18.23 8.99
N SER A 333 -8.56 17.09 8.38
CA SER A 333 -9.78 16.88 7.57
C SER A 333 -11.05 17.08 8.42
N LEU A 334 -11.11 16.48 9.62
CA LEU A 334 -12.24 16.65 10.55
C LEU A 334 -12.43 18.10 10.96
N GLN A 335 -11.35 18.78 11.36
CA GLN A 335 -11.37 20.19 11.75
C GLN A 335 -11.88 21.08 10.61
N GLN A 336 -11.41 20.84 9.39
CA GLN A 336 -11.81 21.60 8.22
C GLN A 336 -13.30 21.38 7.90
N ILE A 337 -13.77 20.14 7.94
CA ILE A 337 -15.19 19.82 7.68
C ILE A 337 -16.09 20.42 8.76
N GLN A 338 -15.72 20.29 10.03
CA GLN A 338 -16.46 20.89 11.14
C GLN A 338 -16.54 22.43 11.00
N LYS A 339 -15.45 23.09 10.61
CA LYS A 339 -15.42 24.53 10.34
C LYS A 339 -16.31 24.93 9.16
N GLU A 340 -16.37 24.13 8.11
CA GLU A 340 -17.16 24.41 6.90
C GLU A 340 -18.66 24.18 7.09
N THR A 341 -19.04 23.18 7.90
CA THR A 341 -20.40 22.63 7.90
C THR A 341 -21.09 22.70 9.26
N GLY A 342 -20.34 22.90 10.35
CA GLY A 342 -20.85 22.75 11.71
C GLY A 342 -21.12 21.30 12.11
N ALA A 343 -20.53 20.32 11.42
CA ALA A 343 -20.70 18.90 11.73
C ALA A 343 -20.33 18.57 13.19
N ASP A 344 -21.12 17.69 13.81
CA ASP A 344 -20.92 17.21 15.17
C ASP A 344 -19.89 16.07 15.22
N PHE A 345 -18.66 16.42 14.85
CA PHE A 345 -17.53 15.50 14.84
C PHE A 345 -16.66 15.72 16.06
N SER A 346 -16.45 14.66 16.82
CA SER A 346 -15.56 14.60 17.97
C SER A 346 -14.36 13.72 17.63
N TRP A 347 -13.18 14.03 18.15
CA TRP A 347 -12.03 13.15 18.01
C TRP A 347 -11.13 13.15 19.25
N ARG A 348 -10.44 12.03 19.46
CA ARG A 348 -9.38 11.88 20.47
C ARG A 348 -8.16 11.21 19.84
N VAL A 349 -7.00 11.84 20.01
CA VAL A 349 -5.70 11.23 19.66
C VAL A 349 -5.05 10.73 20.95
N PHE A 350 -4.74 9.44 20.98
CA PHE A 350 -3.97 8.79 22.03
C PHE A 350 -2.50 8.85 21.62
N LEU A 351 -1.73 9.78 22.20
CA LEU A 351 -0.40 10.14 21.69
C LEU A 351 0.55 8.96 21.53
N ASP A 352 0.52 8.02 22.49
CA ASP A 352 1.36 6.82 22.50
C ASP A 352 0.65 5.60 21.88
N GLY A 353 -0.49 5.78 21.21
CA GLY A 353 -1.27 4.72 20.59
C GLY A 353 -0.78 4.35 19.19
N ASN A 354 -0.67 3.06 18.88
CA ASN A 354 -0.48 2.59 17.50
C ASN A 354 -1.82 2.52 16.73
N HIS A 355 -1.85 1.82 15.59
CA HIS A 355 -3.06 1.65 14.78
C HIS A 355 -4.24 1.00 15.52
N GLY A 356 -3.99 0.01 16.38
CA GLY A 356 -5.04 -0.57 17.24
C GLY A 356 -5.20 0.18 18.57
N ILE A 357 -4.64 1.39 18.67
CA ILE A 357 -4.64 2.24 19.86
C ILE A 357 -4.02 1.53 21.07
N PHE A 358 -3.09 0.61 20.84
CA PHE A 358 -2.29 0.02 21.91
C PHE A 358 -1.16 0.98 22.31
N GLU A 359 -0.89 1.11 23.62
CA GLU A 359 0.23 1.88 24.13
C GLU A 359 1.55 1.28 23.64
N VAL A 360 2.31 2.09 22.90
CA VAL A 360 3.60 1.78 22.29
C VAL A 360 4.53 2.99 22.43
N LYS A 361 5.82 2.84 22.10
CA LYS A 361 6.79 3.95 22.20
C LYS A 361 7.16 4.53 20.85
N THR A 362 7.16 3.68 19.83
CA THR A 362 7.66 4.06 18.50
C THR A 362 6.68 3.77 17.38
N GLY A 363 5.54 3.12 17.66
CA GLY A 363 4.57 2.72 16.64
C GLY A 363 4.87 1.34 16.01
N LEU A 364 5.92 0.66 16.45
CA LEU A 364 6.34 -0.62 15.88
C LEU A 364 5.48 -1.78 16.35
N ASN A 365 5.14 -2.68 15.44
CA ASN A 365 4.37 -3.89 15.75
C ASN A 365 5.10 -4.82 16.71
N ALA A 366 6.43 -4.81 16.70
CA ALA A 366 7.25 -5.58 17.64
C ALA A 366 7.05 -5.16 19.12
N GLU A 367 6.53 -3.95 19.37
CA GLU A 367 6.25 -3.46 20.72
C GLU A 367 4.94 -4.01 21.31
N LEU A 368 4.06 -4.57 20.47
CA LEU A 368 2.76 -5.09 20.90
C LEU A 368 2.85 -6.19 21.96
N GLU A 369 3.86 -7.07 21.88
CA GLU A 369 4.10 -8.13 22.87
C GLU A 369 4.41 -7.57 24.27
N GLN A 370 4.92 -6.34 24.35
CA GLN A 370 5.30 -5.65 25.58
C GLN A 370 4.34 -4.52 25.94
N SER A 371 3.30 -4.31 25.12
CA SER A 371 2.30 -3.27 25.35
C SER A 371 1.53 -3.55 26.64
N ARG A 372 1.11 -2.48 27.31
CA ARG A 372 0.21 -2.55 28.47
C ARG A 372 -1.26 -2.69 28.07
N GLY A 373 -1.56 -2.70 26.78
CA GLY A 373 -2.91 -2.71 26.25
C GLY A 373 -3.30 -1.34 25.68
N MET A 374 -4.59 -1.11 25.53
CA MET A 374 -5.13 0.21 25.20
C MET A 374 -4.93 1.19 26.37
N PRO A 375 -4.74 2.50 26.10
CA PRO A 375 -4.71 3.53 27.11
C PRO A 375 -5.91 3.42 28.06
N PRO A 376 -5.71 3.59 29.38
CA PRO A 376 -6.78 3.45 30.38
C PRO A 376 -8.01 4.33 30.10
N GLU A 377 -7.81 5.48 29.44
CA GLU A 377 -8.86 6.44 29.11
C GLU A 377 -9.63 6.12 27.82
N PHE A 378 -9.27 5.06 27.08
CA PHE A 378 -9.94 4.67 25.83
C PHE A 378 -11.44 4.42 26.04
N PHE A 379 -11.79 3.48 26.91
CA PHE A 379 -13.18 3.13 27.19
C PHE A 379 -13.94 4.26 27.89
N ALA A 380 -13.25 5.05 28.74
CA ALA A 380 -13.84 6.21 29.40
C ALA A 380 -14.23 7.28 28.36
N THR A 381 -13.37 7.55 27.37
CA THR A 381 -13.65 8.50 26.27
C THR A 381 -14.90 8.10 25.51
N VAL A 382 -15.03 6.83 25.14
CA VAL A 382 -16.21 6.30 24.43
C VAL A 382 -17.46 6.41 25.29
N HIS A 383 -17.39 5.95 26.55
CA HIS A 383 -18.50 5.99 27.49
C HIS A 383 -19.01 7.42 27.70
N ASP A 384 -18.12 8.36 28.00
CA ASP A 384 -18.48 9.73 28.33
C ASP A 384 -19.06 10.46 27.10
N TRP A 385 -18.54 10.16 25.91
CA TRP A 385 -19.10 10.67 24.67
C TRP A 385 -20.53 10.16 24.42
N ILE A 386 -20.78 8.85 24.59
CA ILE A 386 -22.13 8.26 24.46
C ILE A 386 -23.10 8.94 25.45
N GLN A 387 -22.69 9.10 26.71
CA GLN A 387 -23.50 9.76 27.74
C GLN A 387 -23.82 11.22 27.39
N ALA A 388 -22.82 11.98 26.90
CA ALA A 388 -23.00 13.38 26.53
C ALA A 388 -24.01 13.59 25.38
N HIS A 389 -24.18 12.58 24.51
CA HIS A 389 -25.14 12.60 23.40
C HIS A 389 -26.49 11.93 23.74
N GLY A 390 -26.66 11.45 24.97
CA GLY A 390 -27.91 10.83 25.44
C GLY A 390 -28.24 9.49 24.77
N LEU A 391 -27.22 8.79 24.26
CA LEU A 391 -27.33 7.54 23.48
C LEU A 391 -27.49 6.31 24.37
#